data_AF-A0A940TFM4-F1
#
_entry.id   AF-A0A940TFM4-F1
#
_cell.length_a   1.000
_cell.length_b   1.000
_cell.length_c   1.000
_cell.angle_alpha   90.00
_cell.angle_beta   90.00
_cell.angle_gamma   90.00
#
_symmetry.space_group_name_H-M   'P 1'
#
loop_
_entity.id
_entity.type
_entity.pdbx_description
1 polymer ?
#
loop_
_entity_poly.entity_id
_entity_poly.type
_entity_poly.pdbx_seq_one_letter_code
_entity_poly.pdbx_strand_id
1 'polypeptide(L)'
;MKKRVFWFIIVLATALAVGQGARYFSTDTERAKDCDTEPKEEQQETYSVPEETEEPVVFQRKVYVQGALYSEAGPSDVLPTCGTMDGTLDLVVAEDELPNEEGEANFPGAEGYQNHSENSINVYIKEIGWIRFIKE
;
A
#
# COMPACT_ATOMS: atom_id res chain seq x y z
N MET A 1 2.77 -64.07 -8.91
CA MET A 1 4.24 -64.11 -8.73
C MET A 1 4.82 -62.98 -9.59
N LYS A 2 5.57 -61.97 -9.17
CA LYS A 2 6.50 -61.74 -8.04
C LYS A 2 6.33 -60.30 -7.53
N LYS A 3 6.32 -60.16 -6.20
CA LYS A 3 6.42 -58.89 -5.47
C LYS A 3 7.87 -58.40 -5.55
N ARG A 4 8.10 -57.09 -5.69
CA ARG A 4 9.37 -56.45 -5.29
C ARG A 4 9.08 -55.13 -4.58
N VAL A 5 8.90 -55.27 -3.27
CA VAL A 5 9.07 -54.23 -2.26
C VAL A 5 10.56 -53.91 -2.21
N PHE A 6 10.96 -52.64 -2.32
CA PHE A 6 12.31 -52.22 -1.96
C PHE A 6 12.23 -51.36 -0.69
N TRP A 7 12.97 -51.82 0.31
CA TRP A 7 12.99 -51.34 1.68
C TRP A 7 13.91 -50.12 1.87
N PHE A 8 13.59 -49.35 2.92
CA PHE A 8 14.29 -48.21 3.53
C PHE A 8 15.75 -48.47 3.94
N ILE A 9 16.51 -47.38 4.20
CA ILE A 9 17.50 -47.11 5.30
C ILE A 9 18.42 -45.93 4.85
N ILE A 10 18.24 -44.69 5.34
CA ILE A 10 18.86 -44.00 6.51
C ILE A 10 20.39 -43.75 6.37
N VAL A 11 20.85 -42.49 6.49
CA VAL A 11 21.80 -41.98 7.51
C VAL A 11 21.97 -40.44 7.41
N LEU A 12 21.88 -39.81 8.59
CA LEU A 12 22.19 -38.42 8.95
C LEU A 12 23.60 -37.96 8.54
N ALA A 13 23.74 -36.67 8.18
CA ALA A 13 24.93 -35.88 8.50
C ALA A 13 24.54 -34.44 8.83
N THR A 14 24.68 -34.09 10.10
CA THR A 14 24.61 -32.73 10.67
C THR A 14 25.81 -31.90 10.23
N ALA A 15 25.59 -30.63 9.84
CA ALA A 15 26.62 -29.60 9.88
C ALA A 15 26.03 -28.32 10.47
N LEU A 16 26.52 -27.99 11.68
CA LEU A 16 26.35 -26.72 12.35
C LEU A 16 27.08 -25.63 11.55
N ALA A 17 26.40 -24.53 11.24
CA ALA A 17 27.05 -23.28 10.88
C ALA A 17 26.41 -22.14 11.68
N VAL A 18 27.10 -21.78 12.76
CA VAL A 18 26.92 -20.52 13.49
C VAL A 18 27.39 -19.40 12.57
N GLY A 19 26.53 -18.42 12.30
CA GLY A 19 26.87 -17.21 11.56
C GLY A 19 26.02 -16.05 12.05
N GLN A 20 26.61 -15.21 12.90
CA GLN A 20 25.97 -14.06 13.54
C GLN A 20 25.59 -13.01 12.49
N GLY A 21 24.31 -12.66 12.45
CA GLY A 21 23.81 -11.53 11.68
C GLY A 21 23.70 -10.27 12.54
N ALA A 22 24.16 -9.17 11.97
CA ALA A 22 23.80 -7.78 12.25
C ALA A 22 24.31 -7.13 13.54
N ARG A 23 25.37 -6.31 13.41
CA ARG A 23 25.30 -4.90 13.81
C ARG A 23 26.13 -4.03 12.88
N TYR A 24 25.42 -3.07 12.29
CA TYR A 24 25.79 -1.66 12.07
C TYR A 24 27.11 -1.36 11.37
N PHE A 25 27.05 -0.62 10.26
CA PHE A 25 27.09 0.86 10.30
C PHE A 25 27.23 1.37 8.86
N SER A 26 26.28 2.20 8.43
CA SER A 26 26.31 2.87 7.13
C SER A 26 27.31 4.01 7.16
N THR A 27 28.17 4.01 6.14
CA THR A 27 28.81 5.13 5.44
C THR A 27 28.90 6.48 6.15
N ASP A 28 30.13 6.83 6.50
CA ASP A 28 30.60 8.21 6.61
C ASP A 28 30.32 8.99 5.32
N THR A 29 29.77 10.20 5.46
CA THR A 29 30.00 11.29 4.51
C THR A 29 29.95 12.60 5.29
N GLU A 30 31.09 13.28 5.27
CA GLU A 30 31.39 14.56 5.87
C GLU A 30 30.58 15.71 5.23
N ARG A 31 30.11 16.67 6.04
CA ARG A 31 30.17 18.11 5.66
C ARG A 31 29.91 19.02 6.86
N ALA A 32 30.91 19.87 7.14
CA ALA A 32 30.94 20.92 8.14
C ALA A 32 29.88 22.02 7.94
N LYS A 33 29.43 22.65 9.05
CA LYS A 33 29.93 23.98 9.47
C LYS A 33 29.19 24.47 10.72
N ASP A 34 29.99 24.67 11.76
CA ASP A 34 29.78 25.56 12.88
C ASP A 34 29.69 27.02 12.40
N CYS A 35 28.70 27.75 12.91
CA CYS A 35 28.62 29.21 12.94
C CYS A 35 27.66 29.59 14.09
N ASP A 36 28.23 29.92 15.24
CA ASP A 36 27.59 30.64 16.33
C ASP A 36 26.84 31.88 15.83
N THR A 37 25.63 32.14 16.35
CA THR A 37 25.13 33.49 16.70
C THR A 37 23.83 33.37 17.51
N GLU A 38 23.84 33.90 18.73
CA GLU A 38 22.67 34.29 19.55
C GLU A 38 22.97 35.74 20.06
N PRO A 39 22.02 36.54 20.59
CA PRO A 39 20.59 36.74 20.33
C PRO A 39 20.30 38.20 19.88
N LYS A 40 19.07 38.49 19.38
CA LYS A 40 18.47 39.82 19.60
C LYS A 40 16.94 39.78 19.50
N GLU A 41 16.29 40.22 20.58
CA GLU A 41 14.86 40.56 20.64
C GLU A 41 14.53 41.70 19.67
N GLU A 42 13.39 41.62 18.98
CA GLU A 42 12.57 42.81 18.69
C GLU A 42 11.10 42.45 18.47
N GLN A 43 10.23 43.38 18.86
CA GLN A 43 8.81 43.22 19.13
C GLN A 43 7.95 43.51 17.88
N GLN A 44 6.82 42.79 17.77
CA GLN A 44 5.54 43.14 17.15
C GLN A 44 5.51 43.82 15.77
N GLU A 45 4.87 43.16 14.79
CA GLU A 45 3.82 43.84 14.02
C GLU A 45 2.79 42.84 13.49
N THR A 46 1.53 43.18 13.74
CA THR A 46 0.33 42.45 13.35
C THR A 46 0.00 42.76 11.90
N TYR A 47 0.10 41.77 11.02
CA TYR A 47 -0.50 41.84 9.69
C TYR A 47 -1.39 40.62 9.49
N SER A 48 -2.70 40.85 9.54
CA SER A 48 -3.73 39.83 9.33
C SER A 48 -3.74 39.45 7.85
N VAL A 49 -3.00 38.41 7.49
CA VAL A 49 -3.25 37.63 6.27
C VAL A 49 -4.52 36.82 6.55
N PRO A 50 -5.57 36.86 5.71
CA PRO A 50 -6.61 35.85 5.80
C PRO A 50 -5.94 34.51 5.53
N GLU A 51 -5.80 33.72 6.59
CA GLU A 51 -5.40 32.33 6.54
C GLU A 51 -6.51 31.60 5.78
N GLU A 52 -6.38 31.51 4.45
CA GLU A 52 -7.02 30.45 3.70
C GLU A 52 -6.36 29.16 4.19
N THR A 53 -6.99 28.55 5.19
CA THR A 53 -6.61 27.25 5.69
C THR A 53 -6.85 26.26 4.55
N GLU A 54 -5.84 26.10 3.69
CA GLU A 54 -5.75 25.00 2.75
C GLU A 54 -5.63 23.73 3.59
N GLU A 55 -6.76 23.15 3.98
CA GLU A 55 -6.77 21.82 4.58
C GLU A 55 -6.05 20.88 3.61
N PRO A 56 -5.11 20.04 4.10
CA PRO A 56 -4.39 19.14 3.23
C PRO A 56 -5.40 18.24 2.52
N VAL A 57 -5.49 18.37 1.20
CA VAL A 57 -6.33 17.51 0.37
C VAL A 57 -5.73 16.10 0.46
N VAL A 58 -6.31 15.26 1.31
CA VAL A 58 -5.92 13.86 1.41
C VAL A 58 -6.45 13.17 0.15
N PHE A 59 -5.54 12.83 -0.76
CA PHE A 59 -5.88 12.03 -1.93
C PHE A 59 -6.57 10.74 -1.50
N GLN A 60 -7.81 10.55 -1.96
CA GLN A 60 -8.60 9.37 -1.66
C GLN A 60 -8.82 8.56 -2.94
N ARG A 61 -8.32 7.32 -2.96
CA ARG A 61 -8.56 6.38 -4.05
C ARG A 61 -10.02 5.95 -4.06
N LYS A 62 -10.62 5.98 -5.26
CA LYS A 62 -12.00 5.62 -5.53
C LYS A 62 -12.11 4.80 -6.81
N VAL A 63 -13.12 3.94 -6.85
CA VAL A 63 -13.48 3.14 -8.04
C VAL A 63 -14.99 3.15 -8.23
N TYR A 64 -15.46 3.10 -9.48
CA TYR A 64 -16.87 2.95 -9.81
C TYR A 64 -17.13 1.59 -10.44
N VAL A 65 -17.82 0.73 -9.70
CA VAL A 65 -18.16 -0.63 -10.13
C VAL A 65 -19.54 -1.03 -9.63
N GLN A 66 -20.25 -1.89 -10.38
CA GLN A 66 -21.56 -2.41 -9.98
C GLN A 66 -22.60 -1.30 -9.67
N GLY A 67 -22.54 -0.20 -10.40
CA GLY A 67 -23.41 0.96 -10.27
C GLY A 67 -23.19 1.76 -8.99
N ALA A 68 -22.03 1.63 -8.34
CA ALA A 68 -21.72 2.33 -7.10
C ALA A 68 -20.26 2.81 -7.04
N LEU A 69 -20.09 3.94 -6.36
CA LEU A 69 -18.79 4.49 -6.02
C LEU A 69 -18.29 3.82 -4.73
N TYR A 70 -17.04 3.40 -4.73
CA TYR A 70 -16.37 2.83 -3.57
C TYR A 70 -15.13 3.63 -3.22
N SER A 71 -14.91 3.85 -1.93
CA SER A 71 -13.76 4.56 -1.36
C SER A 71 -12.81 3.61 -0.65
N GLU A 72 -11.51 3.85 -0.76
CA GLU A 72 -10.51 3.09 -0.01
C GLU A 72 -10.75 3.20 1.50
N ALA A 73 -10.73 2.05 2.17
CA ALA A 73 -10.82 1.92 3.62
C ALA A 73 -9.52 1.41 4.27
N GLY A 74 -8.56 0.93 3.47
CA GLY A 74 -7.26 0.46 3.93
C GLY A 74 -6.99 -1.01 3.61
N PRO A 75 -6.05 -1.67 4.30
CA PRO A 75 -5.63 -3.02 3.97
C PRO A 75 -6.80 -4.01 4.06
N SER A 76 -6.85 -4.95 3.12
CA SER A 76 -7.79 -6.07 3.19
C SER A 76 -7.41 -7.01 4.35
N ASP A 77 -8.40 -7.50 5.08
CA ASP A 77 -8.22 -8.56 6.09
C ASP A 77 -8.34 -9.98 5.49
N VAL A 78 -8.58 -10.07 4.18
CA VAL A 78 -8.81 -11.33 3.48
C VAL A 78 -7.49 -11.89 2.95
N LEU A 79 -7.21 -13.15 3.29
CA LEU A 79 -6.16 -13.91 2.63
C LEU A 79 -6.52 -14.07 1.14
N PRO A 80 -5.57 -13.87 0.21
CA PRO A 80 -5.84 -13.94 -1.23
C PRO A 80 -6.62 -15.21 -1.53
N THR A 81 -7.84 -15.05 -2.06
CA THR A 81 -8.64 -16.19 -2.44
C THR A 81 -7.96 -16.84 -3.64
N CYS A 82 -7.95 -18.17 -3.74
CA CYS A 82 -7.49 -18.89 -4.94
C CYS A 82 -8.50 -18.75 -6.11
N GLY A 83 -9.24 -17.64 -6.16
CA GLY A 83 -10.34 -17.37 -7.07
C GLY A 83 -9.97 -16.44 -8.21
N THR A 84 -10.83 -16.46 -9.23
CA THR A 84 -10.83 -15.50 -10.36
C THR A 84 -11.30 -14.13 -9.88
N MET A 85 -10.89 -13.05 -10.55
CA MET A 85 -11.44 -11.70 -10.34
C MET A 85 -12.94 -11.68 -10.68
N ASP A 86 -13.74 -10.94 -9.92
CA ASP A 86 -15.18 -10.77 -10.19
C ASP A 86 -15.44 -9.71 -11.27
N GLY A 87 -14.51 -8.75 -11.42
CA GLY A 87 -14.53 -7.73 -12.46
C GLY A 87 -13.16 -7.09 -12.65
N THR A 88 -13.01 -6.33 -13.73
CA THR A 88 -11.78 -5.62 -14.11
C THR A 88 -11.92 -4.11 -13.89
N LEU A 89 -10.78 -3.44 -13.73
CA LEU A 89 -10.66 -1.99 -13.62
C LEU A 89 -9.67 -1.55 -14.70
N ASP A 90 -10.17 -1.25 -15.88
CA ASP A 90 -9.34 -1.04 -17.08
C ASP A 90 -9.24 0.45 -17.47
N LEU A 91 -9.99 1.32 -16.78
CA LEU A 91 -10.09 2.75 -17.06
C LEU A 91 -9.56 3.56 -15.89
N VAL A 92 -8.78 4.61 -16.19
CA VAL A 92 -8.22 5.52 -15.20
C VAL A 92 -8.61 6.95 -15.58
N VAL A 93 -9.34 7.62 -14.69
CA VAL A 93 -9.66 9.05 -14.77
C VAL A 93 -8.59 9.87 -14.03
N ALA A 94 -8.68 11.20 -14.08
CA ALA A 94 -7.74 12.04 -13.34
C ALA A 94 -7.85 11.83 -11.81
N GLU A 95 -6.77 12.07 -11.08
CA GLU A 95 -6.72 11.85 -9.62
C GLU A 95 -7.74 12.68 -8.84
N ASP A 96 -8.05 13.88 -9.33
CA ASP A 96 -9.03 14.82 -8.80
C ASP A 96 -10.46 14.63 -9.35
N GLU A 97 -10.64 13.73 -10.33
CA GLU A 97 -11.94 13.40 -10.89
C GLU A 97 -12.59 12.22 -10.16
N LEU A 98 -13.92 12.26 -10.03
CA LEU A 98 -14.70 11.16 -9.48
C LEU A 98 -15.03 10.15 -10.60
N PRO A 99 -14.64 8.86 -10.43
CA PRO A 99 -15.08 7.78 -11.30
C PRO A 99 -16.62 7.73 -11.35
N ASN A 100 -17.18 7.61 -12.55
CA ASN A 100 -18.63 7.62 -12.74
C ASN A 100 -19.12 6.60 -13.78
N GLU A 101 -18.20 5.96 -14.51
CA GLU A 101 -18.50 4.84 -15.39
C GLU A 101 -17.95 3.51 -14.85
N GLU A 102 -18.54 2.40 -15.30
CA GLU A 102 -18.11 1.07 -14.89
C GLU A 102 -16.65 0.78 -15.23
N GLY A 103 -15.90 0.34 -14.22
CA GLY A 103 -14.50 -0.04 -14.38
C GLY A 103 -13.52 1.13 -14.30
N GLU A 104 -13.98 2.33 -13.95
CA GLU A 104 -13.14 3.50 -13.72
C GLU A 104 -12.53 3.54 -12.32
N ALA A 105 -11.29 4.02 -12.24
CA ALA A 105 -10.58 4.36 -11.01
C ALA A 105 -9.91 5.74 -11.14
N ASN A 106 -9.81 6.50 -10.06
CA ASN A 106 -9.05 7.77 -10.06
C ASN A 106 -7.56 7.57 -9.69
N PHE A 107 -7.05 6.35 -9.86
CA PHE A 107 -5.67 6.01 -9.56
C PHE A 107 -5.18 4.90 -10.48
N PRO A 108 -3.89 4.89 -10.84
CA PRO A 108 -3.34 3.86 -11.70
C PRO A 108 -3.10 2.55 -10.94
N GLY A 109 -2.99 1.46 -11.69
CA GLY A 109 -2.49 0.18 -11.19
C GLY A 109 -3.52 -0.71 -10.49
N ALA A 110 -4.78 -0.29 -10.41
CA ALA A 110 -5.88 -1.21 -10.17
C ALA A 110 -6.03 -2.15 -11.39
N GLU A 111 -6.11 -3.46 -11.16
CA GLU A 111 -6.28 -4.45 -12.25
C GLU A 111 -7.65 -5.14 -12.17
N GLY A 112 -8.32 -5.10 -11.01
CA GLY A 112 -9.68 -5.61 -10.85
C GLY A 112 -10.07 -5.76 -9.38
N TYR A 113 -11.22 -6.39 -9.14
CA TYR A 113 -11.77 -6.54 -7.79
C TYR A 113 -12.44 -7.89 -7.53
N GLN A 114 -12.68 -8.18 -6.24
CA GLN A 114 -13.53 -9.26 -5.73
C GLN A 114 -14.52 -8.73 -4.70
N ASN A 115 -15.73 -9.28 -4.69
CA ASN A 115 -16.74 -8.94 -3.70
C ASN A 115 -16.35 -9.46 -2.32
N HIS A 116 -16.44 -8.61 -1.30
CA HIS A 116 -16.18 -9.00 0.08
C HIS A 116 -17.47 -9.07 0.90
N SER A 117 -18.33 -8.07 0.78
CA SER A 117 -19.65 -8.01 1.40
C SER A 117 -20.61 -7.18 0.54
N GLU A 118 -21.86 -7.02 0.98
CA GLU A 118 -22.85 -6.16 0.30
C GLU A 118 -22.34 -4.72 0.09
N ASN A 119 -21.51 -4.22 1.00
CA ASN A 119 -21.04 -2.83 1.01
C ASN A 119 -19.52 -2.72 0.83
N SER A 120 -18.83 -3.79 0.44
CA SER A 120 -17.38 -3.70 0.24
C SER A 120 -16.84 -4.67 -0.78
N ILE A 121 -15.75 -4.25 -1.41
CA ILE A 121 -14.97 -5.02 -2.36
C ILE A 121 -13.50 -4.98 -1.95
N ASN A 122 -12.73 -5.95 -2.43
CA ASN A 122 -11.28 -5.91 -2.38
C ASN A 122 -10.78 -5.62 -3.79
N VAL A 123 -10.01 -4.55 -3.96
CA VAL A 123 -9.36 -4.18 -5.22
C VAL A 123 -7.92 -4.66 -5.19
N TYR A 124 -7.48 -5.32 -6.26
CA TYR A 124 -6.09 -5.68 -6.45
C TYR A 124 -5.35 -4.52 -7.11
N ILE A 125 -4.38 -3.97 -6.39
CA ILE A 125 -3.50 -2.90 -6.88
C ILE A 125 -2.11 -3.51 -7.07
N LYS A 126 -1.58 -3.48 -8.29
CA LYS A 126 -0.36 -4.21 -8.69
C LYS A 126 0.83 -4.03 -7.73
N GLU A 127 1.05 -2.81 -7.24
CA GLU A 127 2.20 -2.47 -6.41
C GLU A 127 1.96 -2.69 -4.90
N ILE A 128 0.70 -2.81 -4.47
CA ILE A 128 0.32 -2.84 -3.04
C ILE A 128 -0.26 -4.21 -2.64
N GLY A 129 -0.99 -4.85 -3.54
CA GLY A 129 -1.80 -6.04 -3.27
C GLY A 129 -3.27 -5.70 -3.05
N TRP A 130 -3.94 -6.51 -2.25
CA TRP A 130 -5.38 -6.38 -2.00
C TRP A 130 -5.71 -5.30 -0.98
N ILE A 131 -6.44 -4.28 -1.41
CA ILE A 131 -6.92 -3.18 -0.58
C ILE A 131 -8.45 -3.23 -0.51
N ARG A 132 -9.00 -2.97 0.68
CA ARG A 132 -10.45 -2.93 0.90
C ARG A 132 -11.00 -1.57 0.51
N PHE A 133 -12.12 -1.60 -0.20
CA PHE A 133 -12.91 -0.44 -0.56
C PHE A 133 -14.34 -0.62 -0.04
N ILE A 134 -14.93 0.47 0.48
CA ILE A 134 -16.28 0.51 1.06
C ILE A 134 -17.17 1.36 0.16
N LYS A 135 -18.38 0.87 -0.09
CA LYS A 135 -19.41 1.54 -0.87
C LYS A 135 -19.83 2.85 -0.17
N GLU A 136 -19.96 3.92 -0.95
CA GLU A 136 -20.51 5.21 -0.49
C GLU A 136 -22.03 5.21 -0.33
#